data_AF-A0A2P8HJV6-F1
#
_entry.id   AF-A0A2P8HJV6-F1
#
_cell.length_a   1.000
_cell.length_b   1.000
_cell.length_c   1.000
_cell.angle_alpha   90.00
_cell.angle_beta   90.00
_cell.angle_gamma   90.00
#
_symmetry.space_group_name_H-M   'P 1'
#
loop_
_entity.id
_entity.type
_entity.pdbx_description
1 polymer ?
#
loop_
_entity_poly.entity_id
_entity_poly.type
_entity_poly.pdbx_seq_one_letter_code
_entity_poly.pdbx_strand_id
1 'polypeptide(L)'
;MLYDPANPVVQLCVKGIETEYSGNLEKADTLYREAWELAKNDLEFLTSAHYLARVQSDPRESFRWNLLALEYATKTTDLDIIAFYPSLYLNVAKSYENLRSFADAYKYYLLAHDCIQDLPDDGYGIMIRKGIEAGQERLKEKTPIS
;
A
#
# COMPACT_ATOMS: atom_id res chain seq x y z
N MET A 1 10.18 17.06 -0.48
CA MET A 1 10.18 16.92 -1.95
C MET A 1 10.10 15.43 -2.23
N LEU A 2 8.87 14.93 -2.38
CA LEU A 2 8.52 13.49 -2.45
C LEU A 2 9.12 12.72 -3.65
N TYR A 3 9.77 13.43 -4.59
CA TYR A 3 10.30 12.83 -5.81
C TYR A 3 11.64 13.49 -6.14
N ASP A 4 12.72 12.88 -5.67
CA ASP A 4 14.05 13.13 -6.23
C ASP A 4 14.24 12.20 -7.43
N PRO A 5 14.20 12.71 -8.68
CA PRO A 5 14.36 11.88 -9.87
C PRO A 5 15.77 11.27 -9.97
N ALA A 6 16.76 11.76 -9.20
CA ALA A 6 18.08 11.16 -9.11
C ALA A 6 18.16 10.01 -8.09
N ASN A 7 17.13 9.80 -7.27
CA ASN A 7 17.12 8.72 -6.28
C ASN A 7 17.02 7.35 -6.99
N PRO A 8 17.99 6.45 -6.79
CA PRO A 8 18.01 5.15 -7.47
C PRO A 8 16.81 4.26 -7.10
N VAL A 9 16.31 4.35 -5.87
CA VAL A 9 15.12 3.62 -5.42
C VAL A 9 13.90 4.08 -6.21
N VAL A 10 13.70 5.41 -6.34
CA VAL A 10 12.60 5.99 -7.10
C VAL A 10 12.69 5.59 -8.58
N GLN A 11 13.88 5.63 -9.18
CA GLN A 11 14.07 5.23 -10.58
C GLN A 11 13.73 3.75 -10.82
N LEU A 12 14.11 2.86 -9.90
CA LEU A 12 13.78 1.44 -9.97
C LEU A 12 12.28 1.22 -9.83
N CYS A 13 11.62 1.92 -8.89
CA CYS A 13 10.16 1.87 -8.74
C CYS A 13 9.45 2.36 -10.01
N VAL A 14 9.88 3.47 -10.62
CA VAL A 14 9.30 3.96 -11.89
C VAL A 14 9.41 2.92 -13.00
N LYS A 15 10.61 2.34 -13.21
CA LYS A 15 10.81 1.26 -14.20
C LYS A 15 9.97 0.03 -13.88
N GLY A 16 9.82 -0.29 -12.60
CA GLY A 16 8.99 -1.39 -12.13
C GLY A 16 7.52 -1.16 -12.49
N ILE A 17 6.99 0.05 -12.31
CA ILE A 17 5.61 0.42 -12.68
C ILE A 17 5.37 0.26 -14.17
N GLU A 18 6.31 0.74 -15.01
CA GLU A 18 6.22 0.58 -16.47
C GLU A 18 6.21 -0.91 -16.86
N THR A 19 7.04 -1.70 -16.21
CA THR A 19 7.15 -3.14 -16.43
C THR A 19 5.89 -3.88 -15.99
N GLU A 20 5.34 -3.53 -14.83
CA GLU A 20 4.06 -4.02 -14.30
C GLU A 20 2.91 -3.68 -15.26
N TYR A 21 2.86 -2.45 -15.77
CA TYR A 21 1.83 -2.00 -16.72
C TYR A 21 1.89 -2.78 -18.05
N SER A 22 3.10 -3.20 -18.46
CA SER A 22 3.29 -4.10 -19.61
C SER A 22 2.96 -5.57 -19.34
N GLY A 23 2.55 -5.91 -18.10
CA GLY A 23 2.15 -7.26 -17.69
C GLY A 23 3.30 -8.16 -17.22
N ASN A 24 4.53 -7.67 -17.16
CA ASN A 24 5.69 -8.47 -16.76
C ASN A 24 5.94 -8.37 -15.24
N LEU A 25 5.10 -9.07 -14.47
CA LEU A 25 5.15 -9.01 -13.00
C LEU A 25 6.46 -9.55 -12.41
N GLU A 26 7.09 -10.56 -13.02
CA GLU A 26 8.35 -11.13 -12.55
C GLU A 26 9.51 -10.13 -12.64
N LYS A 27 9.59 -9.41 -13.77
CA LYS A 27 10.60 -8.37 -13.94
C LYS A 27 10.31 -7.16 -13.05
N ALA A 28 9.04 -6.80 -12.85
CA ALA A 28 8.67 -5.76 -11.90
C ALA A 28 9.08 -6.12 -10.46
N ASP A 29 8.83 -7.36 -10.02
CA ASP A 29 9.27 -7.88 -8.72
C ASP A 29 10.80 -7.76 -8.55
N THR A 30 11.57 -8.15 -9.57
CA THR A 30 13.03 -8.02 -9.56
C THR A 30 13.47 -6.57 -9.34
N LEU A 31 12.87 -5.63 -10.07
CA LEU A 31 13.18 -4.19 -9.96
C LEU A 31 12.82 -3.63 -8.57
N TYR A 32 11.67 -4.00 -8.03
CA TYR A 32 11.25 -3.53 -6.71
C TYR A 32 12.10 -4.15 -5.58
N ARG A 33 12.60 -5.39 -5.75
CA ARG A 33 13.57 -5.99 -4.81
C ARG A 33 14.90 -5.26 -4.84
N GLU A 34 15.40 -4.92 -6.03
CA GLU A 34 16.61 -4.10 -6.14
C GLU A 34 16.43 -2.74 -5.46
N ALA A 35 15.25 -2.11 -5.61
CA ALA A 35 14.91 -0.87 -4.93
C ALA A 35 14.94 -1.04 -3.39
N TRP A 36 14.38 -2.14 -2.89
CA TRP A 36 14.39 -2.48 -1.47
C TRP A 36 15.80 -2.69 -0.91
N GLU A 37 16.68 -3.38 -1.63
CA GLU A 37 18.08 -3.59 -1.20
C GLU A 37 18.90 -2.29 -1.20
N LEU A 38 18.54 -1.32 -2.04
CA LEU A 38 19.19 0.00 -2.10
C LEU A 38 18.62 1.03 -1.13
N ALA A 39 17.47 0.76 -0.50
CA ALA A 39 16.80 1.68 0.39
C ALA A 39 17.65 1.98 1.65
N LYS A 40 17.68 3.26 2.04
CA LYS A 40 18.51 3.78 3.14
C LYS A 40 17.73 4.53 4.21
N ASN A 41 16.48 4.86 3.94
CA ASN A 41 15.62 5.59 4.86
C ASN A 41 14.19 5.03 4.82
N ASP A 42 13.39 5.40 5.82
CA ASP A 42 12.04 4.84 5.99
C ASP A 42 11.13 5.13 4.78
N LEU A 43 11.28 6.29 4.12
CA LEU A 43 10.50 6.62 2.93
C LEU A 43 10.84 5.71 1.75
N GLU A 44 12.12 5.38 1.55
CA GLU A 44 12.58 4.46 0.50
C GLU A 44 12.13 3.02 0.78
N PHE A 45 12.22 2.56 2.03
CA PHE A 45 11.73 1.25 2.43
C PHE A 45 10.20 1.15 2.27
N LEU A 46 9.47 2.18 2.69
CA LEU A 46 8.03 2.29 2.46
C LEU A 46 7.67 2.17 0.98
N THR A 47 8.34 2.96 0.14
CA THR A 47 8.06 3.03 -1.29
C THR A 47 8.30 1.67 -1.93
N SER A 48 9.45 1.07 -1.67
CA SER A 48 9.82 -0.23 -2.22
C SER A 48 8.88 -1.34 -1.75
N ALA A 49 8.54 -1.39 -0.45
CA ALA A 49 7.59 -2.37 0.10
C ALA A 49 6.19 -2.23 -0.51
N HIS A 50 5.70 -1.00 -0.69
CA HIS A 50 4.41 -0.75 -1.32
C HIS A 50 4.34 -1.35 -2.74
N TYR A 51 5.39 -1.15 -3.53
CA TYR A 51 5.43 -1.69 -4.89
C TYR A 51 5.64 -3.21 -4.93
N LEU A 52 6.48 -3.76 -4.03
CA LEU A 52 6.63 -5.21 -3.89
C LEU A 52 5.30 -5.90 -3.61
N ALA A 53 4.45 -5.33 -2.74
CA ALA A 53 3.16 -5.91 -2.39
C ALA A 53 2.22 -6.13 -3.58
N ARG A 54 2.34 -5.34 -4.65
CA ARG A 54 1.45 -5.36 -5.83
C ARG A 54 1.71 -6.52 -6.77
N VAL A 55 2.91 -7.07 -6.78
CA VAL A 55 3.37 -8.04 -7.78
C VAL A 55 3.56 -9.45 -7.23
N GLN A 56 3.30 -9.67 -5.95
CA GLN A 56 3.42 -11.00 -5.35
C GLN A 56 2.29 -11.92 -5.81
N SER A 57 2.65 -13.17 -6.17
CA SER A 57 1.68 -14.23 -6.50
C SER A 57 1.05 -14.87 -5.26
N ASP A 58 1.78 -14.93 -4.13
CA ASP A 58 1.25 -15.39 -2.84
C ASP A 58 0.59 -14.22 -2.09
N PRO A 59 -0.72 -14.31 -1.76
CA PRO A 59 -1.40 -13.32 -0.93
C PRO A 59 -0.73 -13.05 0.43
N ARG A 60 0.00 -14.02 0.99
CA ARG A 60 0.73 -13.88 2.25
C ARG A 60 1.95 -12.97 2.10
N GLU A 61 2.66 -13.07 0.98
CA GLU A 61 3.78 -12.18 0.69
C GLU A 61 3.30 -10.77 0.39
N SER A 62 2.20 -10.62 -0.37
CA SER A 62 1.55 -9.32 -0.57
C SER A 62 1.16 -8.68 0.78
N PHE A 63 0.57 -9.46 1.68
CA PHE A 63 0.24 -9.03 3.03
C PHE A 63 1.48 -8.61 3.83
N ARG A 64 2.55 -9.40 3.82
CA ARG A 64 3.80 -9.10 4.52
C ARG A 64 4.41 -7.78 4.05
N TRP A 65 4.44 -7.55 2.74
CA TRP A 65 4.94 -6.30 2.17
C TRP A 65 4.05 -5.09 2.47
N ASN A 66 2.72 -5.25 2.45
CA ASN A 66 1.80 -4.19 2.85
C ASN A 66 1.97 -3.80 4.32
N LEU A 67 2.19 -4.77 5.21
CA LEU A 67 2.50 -4.48 6.61
C LEU A 67 3.84 -3.75 6.77
N LEU A 68 4.88 -4.15 6.04
CA LEU A 68 6.17 -3.46 6.05
C LEU A 68 6.03 -2.02 5.55
N ALA A 69 5.28 -1.79 4.46
CA ALA A 69 5.03 -0.44 3.95
C ALA A 69 4.36 0.43 5.03
N LEU A 70 3.34 -0.08 5.72
CA LEU A 70 2.70 0.62 6.83
C LEU A 70 3.65 0.84 8.02
N GLU A 71 4.48 -0.15 8.37
CA GLU A 71 5.47 -0.02 9.45
C GLU A 71 6.44 1.14 9.17
N TYR A 72 7.03 1.18 7.99
CA TYR A 72 7.94 2.27 7.62
C TYR A 72 7.21 3.63 7.49
N ALA A 73 5.92 3.63 7.15
CA ALA A 73 5.10 4.85 7.15
C ALA A 73 4.96 5.47 8.54
N THR A 74 5.02 4.66 9.59
CA THR A 74 4.93 5.15 10.98
C THR A 74 6.27 5.60 11.54
N LYS A 75 7.38 5.26 10.86
CA LYS A 75 8.74 5.64 11.25
C LYS A 75 9.24 6.91 10.55
N THR A 76 8.73 7.18 9.35
CA THR A 76 9.12 8.37 8.61
C THR A 76 8.71 9.65 9.34
N THR A 77 9.53 10.69 9.22
CA THR A 77 9.25 12.05 9.72
C THR A 77 8.67 12.96 8.64
N ASP A 78 8.48 12.44 7.43
CA ASP A 78 7.91 13.17 6.31
C ASP A 78 6.41 13.37 6.52
N LEU A 79 5.99 14.63 6.71
CA LEU A 79 4.59 14.98 6.93
C LEU A 79 3.71 14.71 5.72
N ASP A 80 4.29 14.65 4.52
CA ASP A 80 3.54 14.34 3.31
C ASP A 80 3.02 12.89 3.32
N ILE A 81 3.52 12.03 4.22
CA ILE A 81 3.05 10.64 4.35
C ILE A 81 1.60 10.55 4.82
N ILE A 82 1.07 11.58 5.48
CA ILE A 82 -0.27 11.57 6.08
C ILE A 82 -1.34 11.27 5.02
N ALA A 83 -1.20 11.85 3.82
CA ALA A 83 -2.11 11.64 2.70
C ALA A 83 -2.08 10.20 2.14
N PHE A 84 -1.07 9.40 2.50
CA PHE A 84 -0.94 8.01 2.04
C PHE A 84 -1.51 6.98 3.02
N TYR A 85 -1.70 7.32 4.30
CA TYR A 85 -2.27 6.39 5.30
C TYR A 85 -3.59 5.74 4.88
N PRO A 86 -4.57 6.46 4.28
CA PRO A 86 -5.81 5.85 3.80
C PRO A 86 -5.56 4.69 2.83
N SER A 87 -4.62 4.86 1.91
CA SER A 87 -4.28 3.81 0.93
C SER A 87 -3.48 2.66 1.54
N LEU A 88 -2.58 2.95 2.50
CA LEU A 88 -1.81 1.93 3.20
C LEU A 88 -2.73 1.04 4.05
N TYR A 89 -3.64 1.65 4.81
CA TYR A 89 -4.64 0.91 5.57
C TYR A 89 -5.61 0.13 4.67
N LEU A 90 -6.05 0.72 3.55
CA LEU A 90 -6.86 0.01 2.54
C LEU A 90 -6.15 -1.24 2.02
N ASN A 91 -4.86 -1.16 1.69
CA ASN A 91 -4.09 -2.28 1.19
C ASN A 91 -3.92 -3.39 2.25
N VAL A 92 -3.63 -3.03 3.50
CA VAL A 92 -3.56 -3.98 4.62
C VAL A 92 -4.92 -4.64 4.87
N ALA A 93 -6.01 -3.85 4.86
CA ALA A 93 -7.38 -4.36 4.99
C ALA A 93 -7.69 -5.39 3.90
N LYS A 94 -7.36 -5.07 2.65
CA LYS A 94 -7.59 -5.96 1.52
C LYS A 94 -6.76 -7.25 1.61
N SER A 95 -5.52 -7.15 2.09
CA SER A 95 -4.68 -8.33 2.35
C SER A 95 -5.30 -9.24 3.42
N TYR A 96 -5.78 -8.70 4.54
CA TYR A 96 -6.51 -9.50 5.54
C TYR A 96 -7.79 -10.12 4.96
N GLU A 97 -8.53 -9.38 4.14
CA GLU A 97 -9.73 -9.88 3.46
C GLU A 97 -9.40 -11.07 2.55
N ASN A 98 -8.33 -10.97 1.75
CA ASN A 98 -7.86 -12.04 0.87
C ASN A 98 -7.42 -13.29 1.66
N LEU A 99 -6.89 -13.10 2.87
CA LEU A 99 -6.54 -14.17 3.81
C LEU A 99 -7.73 -14.67 4.65
N ARG A 100 -8.94 -14.13 4.43
CA ARG A 100 -10.19 -14.45 5.13
C ARG A 100 -10.19 -14.09 6.63
N SER A 101 -9.27 -13.24 7.07
CA SER A 101 -9.26 -12.65 8.42
C SER A 101 -10.19 -11.43 8.46
N PHE A 102 -11.50 -11.67 8.34
CA PHE A 102 -12.48 -10.60 8.09
C PHE A 102 -12.58 -9.57 9.22
N ALA A 103 -12.45 -9.99 10.48
CA ALA A 103 -12.49 -9.06 11.61
C ALA A 103 -11.34 -8.05 11.56
N ASP A 104 -10.12 -8.50 11.27
CA ASP A 104 -8.97 -7.61 11.14
C ASP A 104 -9.05 -6.77 9.87
N ALA A 105 -9.51 -7.34 8.76
CA ALA A 105 -9.79 -6.58 7.54
C ALA A 105 -10.75 -5.41 7.82
N TYR A 106 -11.86 -5.66 8.53
CA TYR A 106 -12.83 -4.63 8.88
C TYR A 106 -12.25 -3.54 9.77
N LYS A 107 -11.43 -3.89 10.77
CA LYS A 107 -10.70 -2.91 11.59
C LYS A 107 -9.83 -2.00 10.74
N TYR A 108 -9.07 -2.53 9.80
CA TYR A 108 -8.20 -1.73 8.94
C TYR A 108 -8.99 -0.89 7.92
N TYR A 109 -10.15 -1.35 7.44
CA TYR A 109 -11.04 -0.51 6.65
C TYR A 109 -11.60 0.67 7.46
N LEU A 110 -11.88 0.49 8.76
CA LEU A 110 -12.27 1.61 9.64
C LEU A 110 -11.11 2.60 9.83
N LEU A 111 -9.89 2.12 10.10
CA LEU A 111 -8.70 2.97 10.18
C LEU A 111 -8.47 3.75 8.88
N ALA A 112 -8.65 3.11 7.73
CA ALA A 112 -8.56 3.78 6.44
C ALA A 112 -9.62 4.88 6.28
N HIS A 113 -10.85 4.61 6.73
CA HIS A 113 -11.96 5.57 6.69
C HIS A 113 -11.71 6.79 7.60
N ASP A 114 -11.12 6.60 8.78
CA ASP A 114 -10.84 7.69 9.72
C ASP A 114 -9.76 8.66 9.22
N CYS A 115 -9.06 8.32 8.13
CA CYS A 115 -8.03 9.14 7.50
C CYS A 115 -8.49 9.74 6.15
N ILE A 116 -9.73 9.53 5.69
CA ILE A 116 -10.14 9.95 4.32
C ILE A 116 -10.12 11.45 4.07
N GLN A 117 -10.18 12.27 5.13
CA GLN A 117 -10.06 13.73 5.04
C GLN A 117 -8.69 14.19 4.53
N ASP A 118 -7.67 13.34 4.69
CA ASP A 118 -6.29 13.64 4.29
C ASP A 118 -6.04 13.30 2.80
N LEU A 119 -7.02 12.67 2.13
CA LEU A 119 -6.94 12.37 0.70
C LEU A 119 -7.25 13.61 -0.15
N PRO A 120 -6.51 13.83 -1.25
CA PRO A 120 -6.85 14.86 -2.22
C PRO A 120 -8.24 14.63 -2.83
N ASP A 121 -8.88 15.71 -3.30
CA ASP A 121 -10.12 15.63 -4.09
C ASP A 121 -9.81 15.46 -5.58
N ASP A 122 -9.09 14.39 -5.91
CA ASP A 122 -8.71 14.03 -7.26
C ASP A 122 -9.11 12.59 -7.60
N GLY A 123 -8.75 12.13 -8.80
CA GLY A 123 -9.06 10.76 -9.24
C GLY A 123 -8.48 9.67 -8.32
N TYR A 124 -7.31 9.92 -7.70
CA TYR A 124 -6.70 8.99 -6.77
C TYR A 124 -7.48 8.95 -5.45
N GLY A 125 -7.77 10.10 -4.84
CA GLY A 125 -8.53 10.16 -3.60
C GLY A 125 -9.95 9.59 -3.74
N ILE A 126 -10.63 9.85 -4.87
CA ILE A 126 -11.93 9.25 -5.18
C ILE A 126 -11.82 7.72 -5.28
N MET A 127 -10.77 7.19 -5.92
CA MET A 127 -10.56 5.75 -6.04
C MET A 127 -10.35 5.09 -4.67
N ILE A 128 -9.53 5.70 -3.80
CA ILE A 128 -9.26 5.17 -2.45
C ILE A 128 -10.53 5.20 -1.59
N ARG A 129 -11.29 6.31 -1.57
CA ARG A 129 -12.57 6.42 -0.85
C ARG A 129 -13.53 5.30 -1.24
N LYS A 130 -13.75 5.09 -2.54
CA LYS A 130 -14.61 4.00 -3.04
C LYS A 130 -14.12 2.62 -2.62
N GLY A 131 -12.81 2.39 -2.64
CA GLY A 131 -12.22 1.12 -2.21
C GLY A 131 -12.48 0.81 -0.74
N ILE A 132 -12.36 1.83 0.11
CA ILE A 132 -12.63 1.73 1.55
C ILE A 132 -14.11 1.43 1.80
N GLU A 133 -15.01 2.24 1.24
CA GLU A 133 -16.47 2.08 1.39
C GLU A 133 -16.93 0.70 0.95
N ALA A 134 -16.50 0.25 -0.24
CA ALA A 134 -16.86 -1.06 -0.77
C ALA A 134 -16.32 -2.21 0.10
N GLY A 135 -15.17 -2.03 0.75
CA GLY A 135 -14.61 -2.99 1.71
C GLY A 135 -15.43 -3.10 2.99
N GLN A 136 -15.80 -1.95 3.57
CA GLN A 136 -16.64 -1.88 4.76
C GLN A 136 -18.01 -2.52 4.52
N GLU A 137 -18.69 -2.17 3.43
CA GLU A 137 -19.99 -2.75 3.08
C GLU A 137 -19.93 -4.28 2.94
N ARG A 138 -18.90 -4.79 2.26
CA ARG A 138 -18.72 -6.23 2.02
C ARG A 138 -18.51 -7.05 3.30
N LEU A 139 -17.93 -6.43 4.33
CA LEU A 139 -17.54 -7.09 5.57
C LEU A 139 -18.43 -6.76 6.77
N LYS A 140 -19.34 -5.79 6.63
CA LYS A 140 -20.29 -5.38 7.68
C LYS A 140 -21.11 -6.54 8.24
N GLU A 141 -21.54 -7.47 7.39
CA GLU A 141 -22.33 -8.65 7.78
C GLU A 141 -21.47 -9.85 8.19
N LYS A 142 -20.16 -9.82 7.87
CA LYS A 142 -19.21 -10.91 8.14
C LYS A 142 -18.48 -10.76 9.47
N THR A 143 -18.69 -9.64 10.15
CA THR A 143 -18.08 -9.34 11.44
C THR A 143 -19.22 -9.10 12.44
N PRO A 144 -19.63 -10.12 13.21
CA PRO A 144 -20.60 -9.88 14.27
C PRO A 144 -19.98 -8.89 15.27
N ILE A 145 -20.69 -7.80 15.53
CA ILE A 145 -20.36 -6.87 16.60
C ILE A 145 -20.42 -7.67 17.90
N SER A 146 -19.26 -7.85 18.54
CA SER A 146 -19.15 -8.39 19.90
C SER A 146 -19.60 -7.35 20.91
#